data_AF-A0A7C6MXE1-F1
#
_entry.id   AF-A0A7C6MXE1-F1
#
_cell.length_a   1.000
_cell.length_b   1.000
_cell.length_c   1.000
_cell.angle_alpha   90.00
_cell.angle_beta   90.00
_cell.angle_gamma   90.00
#
_symmetry.space_group_name_H-M   'P 1'
#
loop_
_entity.id
_entity.type
_entity.pdbx_description
1 polymer ?
#
loop_
_entity_poly.entity_id
_entity_poly.type
_entity_poly.pdbx_seq_one_letter_code
_entity_poly.pdbx_strand_id
1 'polypeptide(L)'
;MNVKEYRLKGYSFVNFAEYQKAKQETDSIEYIRTHTDLTDTKKVAKLYNSLIEKETFKTVIGFEFLKELQNILIDGGIITLDTIPWIRVGRTNTGLSQAGDKREESMAREYKIRHRNSRIINIFLVLIIAAMIVIRLI
;
A
#
# COMPACT_ATOMS: atom_id res chain seq x y z
N MET A 1 -7.27 24.95 -23.60
CA MET A 1 -7.74 23.88 -22.68
C MET A 1 -7.85 24.48 -21.29
N ASN A 2 -9.05 24.50 -20.70
CA ASN A 2 -9.25 25.00 -19.33
C ASN A 2 -8.92 23.84 -18.37
N VAL A 3 -7.70 23.83 -17.82
CA VAL A 3 -7.30 22.81 -16.85
C VAL A 3 -8.10 23.08 -15.58
N LYS A 4 -9.12 22.26 -15.30
CA LYS A 4 -9.86 22.33 -14.04
C LYS A 4 -8.86 22.09 -12.92
N GLU A 5 -8.48 23.14 -12.22
CA GLU A 5 -7.54 23.06 -11.12
C GLU A 5 -8.24 22.46 -9.89
N TYR A 6 -7.85 21.25 -9.52
CA TYR A 6 -8.38 20.56 -8.35
C TYR A 6 -7.56 20.96 -7.12
N ARG A 7 -7.86 22.13 -6.53
CA ARG A 7 -7.15 22.65 -5.36
C ARG A 7 -8.02 22.61 -4.11
N LEU A 8 -7.48 22.17 -2.98
CA LEU A 8 -8.17 22.14 -1.69
C LEU A 8 -7.17 22.25 -0.53
N LYS A 9 -7.44 23.14 0.45
CA LYS A 9 -6.64 23.32 1.69
C LYS A 9 -5.12 23.47 1.43
N GLY A 10 -4.73 24.11 0.32
CA GLY A 10 -3.33 24.32 -0.05
C GLY A 10 -2.70 23.18 -0.88
N TYR A 11 -3.41 22.08 -1.09
CA TYR A 11 -2.97 20.97 -1.94
C TYR A 11 -3.56 21.08 -3.36
N SER A 12 -2.79 20.62 -4.35
CA SER A 12 -3.25 20.44 -5.73
C SER A 12 -3.31 18.95 -6.05
N PHE A 13 -4.47 18.51 -6.53
CA PHE A 13 -4.76 17.11 -6.84
C PHE A 13 -4.68 16.89 -8.35
N VAL A 14 -4.04 15.79 -8.73
CA VAL A 14 -3.83 15.44 -10.14
C VAL A 14 -5.14 15.00 -10.81
N ASN A 15 -6.05 14.39 -10.04
CA ASN A 15 -7.30 13.84 -10.56
C ASN A 15 -8.51 14.26 -9.71
N PHE A 16 -9.67 14.35 -10.36
CA PHE A 16 -10.92 14.76 -9.71
C PHE A 16 -11.39 13.79 -8.62
N ALA A 17 -11.14 12.49 -8.78
CA ALA A 17 -11.59 11.47 -7.82
C ALA A 17 -10.90 11.62 -6.45
N GLU A 18 -9.60 11.90 -6.46
CA GLU A 18 -8.79 12.17 -5.27
C GLU A 18 -9.19 13.50 -4.63
N TYR A 19 -9.45 14.53 -5.43
CA TYR A 19 -10.01 15.79 -4.95
C TYR A 19 -11.38 15.61 -4.27
N GLN A 20 -12.28 14.82 -4.86
CA GLN A 20 -13.59 14.53 -4.25
C GLN A 20 -13.46 13.80 -2.93
N LYS A 21 -12.56 12.81 -2.85
CA LYS A 21 -12.23 12.13 -1.59
C LYS A 21 -11.68 13.11 -0.57
N ALA A 22 -10.72 13.95 -0.94
CA ALA A 22 -10.12 14.94 -0.06
C ALA A 22 -11.17 15.94 0.47
N LYS A 23 -12.15 16.31 -0.36
CA LYS A 23 -13.29 17.13 0.04
C LYS A 23 -14.17 16.43 1.08
N GLN A 24 -14.56 15.19 0.82
CA GLN A 24 -15.35 14.39 1.78
C GLN A 24 -14.60 14.15 3.10
N GLU A 25 -13.30 13.91 3.04
CA GLU A 25 -12.46 13.77 4.22
C GLU A 25 -12.39 15.08 5.00
N THR A 26 -12.31 16.23 4.31
CA THR A 26 -12.35 17.55 4.96
C THR A 26 -13.63 17.75 5.77
N ASP A 27 -14.79 17.45 5.18
CA ASP A 27 -16.09 17.56 5.86
C ASP A 27 -16.17 16.61 7.06
N SER A 28 -15.64 15.39 6.90
CA SER A 28 -15.58 14.39 7.99
C SER A 28 -14.68 14.83 9.14
N ILE A 29 -13.52 15.43 8.83
CA ILE A 29 -12.59 15.99 9.82
C ILE A 29 -13.25 17.13 10.58
N GLU A 30 -13.96 18.03 9.89
CA GLU A 30 -14.66 19.14 10.52
C GLU A 30 -15.78 18.64 11.46
N TYR A 31 -16.52 17.62 11.03
CA TYR A 31 -17.50 16.96 11.89
C TYR A 31 -16.85 16.36 13.15
N ILE A 32 -15.73 15.65 13.00
CA ILE A 32 -15.00 15.07 14.14
C ILE A 32 -14.52 16.17 15.09
N ARG A 33 -13.94 17.27 14.57
CA ARG A 33 -13.44 18.39 15.39
C ARG A 33 -14.55 19.09 16.18
N THR A 34 -15.75 19.19 15.61
CA THR A 34 -16.90 19.85 16.25
C THR A 34 -17.60 18.96 17.28
N HIS A 35 -17.58 17.64 17.07
CA HIS A 35 -18.30 16.68 17.93
C HIS A 35 -17.39 15.90 18.89
N THR A 36 -16.07 16.02 18.76
CA THR A 36 -15.10 15.35 19.62
C THR A 36 -14.28 16.36 20.39
N ASP A 37 -14.24 16.17 21.71
CA ASP A 37 -13.33 16.91 22.57
C ASP A 37 -11.89 16.42 22.39
N LEU A 38 -11.08 17.19 21.66
CA LEU A 38 -9.67 16.89 21.40
C LEU A 38 -8.75 17.26 22.57
N THR A 39 -9.28 17.83 23.66
CA THR A 39 -8.49 18.11 24.87
C THR A 39 -8.36 16.88 25.78
N ASP A 40 -9.33 15.95 25.72
CA ASP A 40 -9.28 14.69 26.44
C ASP A 40 -8.41 13.66 25.70
N THR A 41 -7.16 13.55 26.16
CA THR A 41 -6.14 12.70 25.54
C THR A 41 -6.54 11.22 25.47
N LYS A 42 -7.39 10.71 26.39
CA LYS A 42 -7.87 9.32 26.35
C LYS A 42 -8.91 9.12 25.24
N LYS A 43 -9.78 10.11 25.00
CA LYS A 43 -10.74 10.06 23.88
C LYS A 43 -10.02 10.18 22.54
N VAL A 44 -9.03 11.08 22.45
CA VAL A 44 -8.19 11.21 21.25
C VAL A 44 -7.48 9.91 20.92
N ALA A 45 -6.99 9.17 21.92
CA ALA A 45 -6.28 7.90 21.71
C ALA A 45 -7.20 6.85 21.08
N LYS A 46 -8.42 6.72 21.61
CA LYS A 46 -9.44 5.80 21.06
C LYS A 46 -9.86 6.20 19.65
N LEU A 47 -10.06 7.50 19.41
CA LEU A 47 -10.39 8.02 18.09
C LEU A 47 -9.29 7.70 17.09
N TYR A 48 -8.04 8.06 17.39
CA TYR A 48 -6.89 7.80 16.52
C TYR A 48 -6.78 6.31 16.17
N ASN A 49 -6.81 5.43 17.17
CA ASN A 49 -6.72 3.99 16.93
C ASN A 49 -7.85 3.49 16.03
N SER A 50 -9.10 3.92 16.28
CA SER A 50 -10.23 3.52 15.43
C SER A 50 -10.11 4.04 14.00
N LEU A 51 -9.55 5.23 13.77
CA LEU A 51 -9.40 5.80 12.43
C LEU A 51 -8.30 5.08 11.63
N ILE A 52 -7.22 4.68 12.31
CA ILE A 52 -6.13 3.90 11.73
C ILE A 52 -6.60 2.49 11.38
N GLU A 53 -7.25 1.79 12.32
CA GLU A 53 -7.72 0.41 12.11
C GLU A 53 -8.71 0.31 10.94
N LYS A 54 -9.59 1.31 10.78
CA LYS A 54 -10.60 1.35 9.72
C LYS A 54 -10.09 1.93 8.40
N GLU A 55 -8.85 2.41 8.35
CA GLU A 55 -8.29 3.15 7.20
C GLU A 55 -9.26 4.23 6.66
N THR A 56 -9.85 5.02 7.58
CA THR A 56 -10.93 5.96 7.26
C THR A 56 -10.46 7.06 6.31
N PHE A 57 -9.18 7.44 6.41
CA PHE A 57 -8.56 8.50 5.65
C PHE A 57 -7.52 7.94 4.68
N LYS A 58 -7.55 8.42 3.44
CA LYS A 58 -6.72 7.94 2.32
C LYS A 58 -6.09 9.06 1.51
N THR A 59 -6.46 10.32 1.75
CA THR A 59 -5.85 11.48 1.10
C THR A 59 -4.86 12.18 2.01
N VAL A 60 -4.06 13.08 1.42
CA VAL A 60 -3.06 13.87 2.15
C VAL A 60 -3.67 14.69 3.30
N ILE A 61 -4.90 15.19 3.13
CA ILE A 61 -5.62 15.97 4.15
C ILE A 61 -5.98 15.09 5.34
N GLY A 62 -6.46 13.88 5.07
CA GLY A 62 -6.78 12.92 6.12
C GLY A 62 -5.54 12.43 6.88
N PHE A 63 -4.41 12.24 6.18
CA PHE A 63 -3.14 11.91 6.84
C PHE A 63 -2.60 13.05 7.70
N GLU A 64 -2.75 14.30 7.26
CA GLU A 64 -2.40 15.47 8.06
C GLU A 64 -3.19 15.52 9.37
N PHE A 65 -4.49 15.25 9.32
CA PHE A 65 -5.32 15.18 10.53
C PHE A 65 -4.91 14.02 11.46
N LEU A 66 -4.65 12.83 10.92
CA LEU A 66 -4.13 11.70 11.72
C LEU A 66 -2.80 12.07 12.38
N LYS A 67 -1.92 12.80 11.69
CA LYS A 67 -0.65 13.25 12.23
C LYS A 67 -0.84 14.27 13.36
N GLU A 68 -1.81 15.18 13.23
CA GLU A 68 -2.18 16.11 14.29
C GLU A 68 -2.68 15.37 15.54
N LEU A 69 -3.58 14.38 15.39
CA LEU A 69 -4.03 13.55 16.51
C LEU A 69 -2.87 12.81 17.17
N GLN A 70 -1.94 12.26 16.37
CA GLN A 70 -0.74 11.62 16.88
C GLN A 70 0.12 12.59 17.71
N ASN A 71 0.31 13.83 17.25
CA ASN A 71 1.08 14.83 17.99
C ASN A 71 0.41 15.19 19.33
N ILE A 72 -0.91 15.37 19.35
CA ILE A 72 -1.67 15.63 20.60
C ILE A 72 -1.45 14.50 21.62
N LEU A 73 -1.39 13.25 21.16
CA LEU A 73 -1.17 12.08 22.03
C LEU A 73 0.25 12.01 22.59
N ILE A 74 1.24 12.40 21.79
CA ILE A 74 2.64 12.48 22.19
C ILE A 74 2.82 13.61 23.21
N ASP A 75 2.30 14.80 22.92
CA ASP A 75 2.41 15.99 23.79
C ASP A 75 1.66 15.79 25.12
N GLY A 76 0.53 15.07 25.09
CA GLY A 76 -0.24 14.71 26.29
C GLY A 76 0.41 13.63 27.17
N GLY A 77 1.54 13.05 26.77
CA GLY A 77 2.30 12.09 27.57
C GLY A 77 1.62 10.73 27.80
N ILE A 78 0.54 10.41 27.09
CA ILE A 78 -0.20 9.14 27.26
C ILE A 78 0.45 8.00 26.46
N ILE A 79 1.16 8.28 25.36
CA ILE A 79 1.71 7.26 24.45
C ILE A 79 3.10 7.69 23.96
N THR A 80 4.06 6.76 23.93
CA THR A 80 5.37 6.96 23.28
C THR A 80 5.31 6.57 21.80
N LEU A 81 6.15 7.17 20.97
CA LEU A 81 6.19 6.91 19.52
C LEU A 81 6.37 5.41 19.17
N ASP A 82 7.01 4.63 20.04
CA ASP A 82 7.18 3.18 19.89
C ASP A 82 5.90 2.35 20.08
N THR A 83 4.88 2.91 20.74
CA THR A 83 3.64 2.19 21.08
C THR A 83 2.43 2.64 20.27
N ILE A 84 2.53 3.76 19.56
CA ILE A 84 1.45 4.28 18.72
C ILE A 84 1.44 3.57 17.35
N PRO A 85 0.27 3.15 16.83
CA PRO A 85 0.19 2.58 15.49
C PRO A 85 0.73 3.53 14.41
N TRP A 86 1.56 2.99 13.52
CA TRP A 86 2.11 3.72 12.38
C TRP A 86 1.01 4.08 11.37
N ILE A 87 1.02 5.32 10.87
CA ILE A 87 0.15 5.76 9.78
C ILE A 87 0.65 5.12 8.47
N ARG A 88 -0.13 4.20 7.89
CA ARG A 88 0.23 3.57 6.61
C ARG A 88 0.01 4.55 5.47
N VAL A 89 1.11 5.02 4.88
CA VAL A 89 1.06 5.86 3.67
C VAL A 89 1.26 4.97 2.45
N GLY A 90 0.17 4.54 1.85
CA GLY A 90 0.20 3.67 0.67
C GLY A 90 -0.87 4.06 -0.33
N ARG A 91 -0.59 3.90 -1.63
CA ARG A 91 -1.64 3.99 -2.66
C ARG A 91 -2.57 2.80 -2.46
N THR A 92 -3.65 2.96 -1.71
CA THR A 92 -4.76 2.01 -1.75
C THR A 92 -5.42 2.14 -3.13
N ASN A 93 -4.86 1.46 -4.13
CA ASN A 93 -5.56 1.17 -5.36
C ASN A 93 -6.67 0.17 -4.99
N THR A 94 -7.80 0.67 -4.47
CA THR A 94 -8.98 -0.13 -4.10
C THR A 94 -9.66 -0.71 -5.35
N GLY A 95 -8.93 -1.58 -6.03
CA GLY A 95 -9.25 -2.24 -7.30
C GLY A 95 -8.06 -2.99 -7.93
N LEU A 96 -6.81 -2.69 -7.55
CA LEU A 96 -5.60 -3.35 -8.13
C LEU A 96 -4.81 -4.19 -7.11
N SER A 97 -5.02 -4.01 -5.81
CA SER A 97 -4.18 -4.69 -4.80
C SER A 97 -4.39 -6.21 -4.69
N GLN A 98 -5.51 -6.78 -5.15
CA GLN A 98 -5.65 -8.25 -5.27
C GLN A 98 -4.99 -8.83 -6.54
N ALA A 99 -4.76 -8.01 -7.57
CA ALA A 99 -4.16 -8.45 -8.83
C ALA A 99 -2.62 -8.29 -8.83
N GLY A 100 -2.09 -7.30 -8.10
CA GLY A 100 -0.64 -7.08 -7.95
C GLY A 100 0.04 -8.21 -7.19
N ASP A 101 -0.52 -8.57 -6.02
CA ASP A 101 0.02 -9.64 -5.17
C ASP A 101 0.00 -11.01 -5.88
N LYS A 102 -1.12 -11.32 -6.56
CA LYS A 102 -1.24 -12.54 -7.37
C LYS A 102 -0.31 -12.56 -8.59
N ARG A 103 -0.01 -11.39 -9.19
CA ARG A 103 0.91 -11.26 -10.34
C ARG A 103 2.36 -11.37 -9.94
N GLU A 104 2.77 -10.81 -8.80
CA GLU A 104 4.12 -10.98 -8.27
C GLU A 104 4.36 -12.43 -7.84
N GLU A 105 3.39 -13.07 -7.19
CA GLU A 105 3.48 -14.50 -6.89
C GLU A 105 3.45 -15.37 -8.15
N SER A 106 2.63 -15.05 -9.17
CA SER A 106 2.59 -15.81 -10.42
C SER A 106 3.87 -15.65 -11.21
N MET A 107 4.45 -14.45 -11.27
CA MET A 107 5.75 -14.21 -11.91
C MET A 107 6.89 -14.92 -11.17
N ALA A 108 6.89 -14.92 -9.83
CA ALA A 108 7.87 -15.67 -9.04
C ALA A 108 7.71 -17.20 -9.20
N ARG A 109 6.47 -17.70 -9.31
CA ARG A 109 6.18 -19.11 -9.63
C ARG A 109 6.60 -19.46 -11.06
N GLU A 110 6.34 -18.59 -12.04
CA GLU A 110 6.69 -18.78 -13.45
C GLU A 110 8.21 -18.76 -13.68
N TYR A 111 8.94 -17.91 -12.95
CA TYR A 111 10.41 -17.91 -12.92
C TYR A 111 10.99 -19.24 -12.37
N LYS A 112 10.35 -19.83 -11.35
CA LYS A 112 10.74 -21.15 -10.81
C LYS A 112 10.38 -22.33 -11.71
N ILE A 113 9.29 -22.24 -12.48
CA ILE A 113 8.83 -23.33 -13.36
C ILE A 113 9.73 -23.46 -14.60
N ARG A 114 10.29 -22.36 -15.11
CA ARG A 114 11.13 -22.35 -16.33
C ARG A 114 12.46 -23.15 -16.20
N HIS A 115 12.91 -23.47 -14.98
CA HIS A 115 14.18 -24.16 -14.77
C HIS A 115 14.12 -25.70 -14.67
N ARG A 116 12.94 -26.33 -14.68
CA ARG A 116 12.86 -27.80 -14.60
C ARG A 116 13.10 -28.50 -15.94
N ASN A 117 12.91 -27.80 -17.07
CA ASN A 117 12.97 -28.41 -18.40
C ASN A 117 14.39 -28.47 -19.00
N SER A 118 15.38 -27.78 -18.43
CA SER A 118 16.76 -27.82 -18.96
C SER A 118 17.47 -29.16 -18.74
N ARG A 119 17.03 -29.98 -17.77
CA ARG A 119 17.69 -31.26 -17.46
C ARG A 119 17.40 -32.35 -18.49
N ILE A 120 16.20 -32.37 -19.08
CA ILE A 120 15.78 -33.39 -20.06
C ILE A 120 16.53 -33.21 -21.38
N ILE A 121 16.69 -31.96 -21.83
CA ILE A 121 17.40 -31.64 -23.09
C ILE A 121 18.88 -32.03 -23.00
N ASN A 122 19.53 -31.79 -21.86
CA ASN A 122 20.94 -32.12 -21.70
C ASN A 122 21.19 -33.64 -21.69
N ILE A 123 20.27 -34.43 -21.10
CA ILE A 123 20.36 -35.90 -21.12
C ILE A 123 20.23 -36.45 -22.55
N PHE A 124 19.29 -35.92 -23.34
CA PHE A 124 19.10 -36.35 -24.74
C PHE A 124 20.34 -36.05 -25.59
N LEU A 125 20.98 -34.90 -25.38
CA LEU A 125 22.18 -34.49 -26.11
C LEU A 125 23.37 -35.42 -25.81
N VAL A 126 23.57 -35.81 -24.55
CA VAL A 126 24.63 -36.78 -24.17
C VAL A 126 24.40 -38.15 -24.80
N LEU A 127 23.14 -38.61 -24.88
CA LEU A 127 22.80 -39.92 -25.41
C LEU A 127 23.11 -40.03 -26.92
N ILE A 128 22.83 -38.97 -27.70
CA ILE A 128 23.18 -38.93 -29.13
C ILE A 128 24.69 -38.96 -29.35
N ILE A 129 25.46 -38.20 -28.55
CA ILE A 129 26.92 -38.17 -28.66
C ILE A 129 27.51 -39.56 -28.36
N ALA A 130 27.04 -40.23 -27.30
CA ALA A 130 27.48 -41.58 -26.97
C ALA A 130 27.19 -42.58 -28.10
N ALA A 131 26.00 -42.51 -28.72
CA ALA A 131 25.64 -43.36 -29.85
C ALA A 131 26.55 -43.13 -31.07
N MET A 132 26.87 -41.87 -31.40
CA MET A 132 27.80 -41.53 -32.49
C MET A 132 29.20 -42.10 -32.26
N ILE A 133 29.69 -42.08 -31.02
CA ILE A 133 31.02 -42.62 -30.68
C ILE A 133 31.03 -44.15 -30.85
N VAL A 134 29.97 -44.84 -30.43
CA VAL A 134 29.87 -46.30 -30.57
C VAL A 134 29.80 -46.72 -32.03
N ILE A 135 29.00 -46.03 -32.86
CA ILE A 135 28.90 -46.32 -34.31
C ILE A 135 30.24 -46.08 -35.02
N ARG A 136 31.03 -45.08 -34.58
CA ARG A 136 32.34 -44.80 -35.17
C ARG A 136 33.42 -45.82 -34.76
N LEU A 137 33.26 -46.48 -33.61
CA LEU A 137 34.26 -47.39 -33.03
C LEU A 137 34.06 -48.86 -33.45
N ILE A 138 32.84 -49.20 -33.90
CA ILE A 138 32.51 -50.45 -34.59
C ILE A 138 32.92 -50.35 -36.06
#